data_AF-A0A2S2Q9L9-F1
#
_entry.id   AF-A0A2S2Q9L9-F1
#
_cell.length_a   1.000
_cell.length_b   1.000
_cell.length_c   1.000
_cell.angle_alpha   90.00
_cell.angle_beta   90.00
_cell.angle_gamma   90.00
#
_symmetry.space_group_name_H-M   'P 1'
#
loop_
_entity.id
_entity.type
_entity.pdbx_description
1 polymer ?
#
loop_
_entity_poly.entity_id
_entity_poly.type
_entity_poly.pdbx_seq_one_letter_code
_entity_poly.pdbx_strand_id
1 'polypeptide(L)'
;MNDKLESDVSTVLKFVQDFFISYDKNRHILHTLFPEDGTFIVLGNRMTGHSAIQQAMLTMATTTHKLNSIDIQSLTMALPDNVSMYQVLCAGDVEFGGDTHLHGFTATLLVYFQRPNVLNVVSFNERCQWPKLS
;
A
#
# COMPACT_ATOMS: atom_id res chain seq x y z
N MET A 1 -15.12 22.05 -5.49
CA MET A 1 -13.94 21.21 -5.83
C MET A 1 -14.23 20.56 -7.18
N ASN A 2 -13.22 20.08 -7.90
CA ASN A 2 -13.40 19.53 -9.25
C ASN A 2 -14.00 18.12 -9.13
N ASP A 3 -15.23 17.87 -9.62
CA ASP A 3 -15.98 16.61 -9.41
C ASP A 3 -15.17 15.34 -9.78
N LYS A 4 -14.29 15.46 -10.78
CA LYS A 4 -13.37 14.40 -11.18
C LYS A 4 -12.37 14.03 -10.07
N LEU A 5 -11.82 15.04 -9.38
CA LEU A 5 -10.85 14.81 -8.30
C LEU A 5 -11.52 14.12 -7.11
N GLU A 6 -12.74 14.50 -6.76
CA GLU A 6 -13.49 13.84 -5.67
C GLU A 6 -13.79 12.38 -6.02
N SER A 7 -14.16 12.10 -7.27
CA SER A 7 -14.35 10.74 -7.78
C SER A 7 -13.06 9.91 -7.73
N ASP A 8 -11.93 10.46 -8.19
CA ASP A 8 -10.64 9.76 -8.17
C ASP A 8 -10.19 9.47 -6.73
N VAL A 9 -10.31 10.43 -5.80
CA VAL A 9 -9.94 10.25 -4.39
C VAL A 9 -10.78 9.16 -3.73
N SER A 10 -12.09 9.12 -3.99
CA SER A 10 -12.97 8.05 -3.49
C SER A 10 -12.55 6.68 -4.03
N THR A 11 -12.15 6.61 -5.30
CA THR A 11 -11.67 5.38 -5.93
C THR A 11 -10.33 4.92 -5.34
N VAL A 12 -9.40 5.85 -5.13
CA VAL A 12 -8.10 5.58 -4.48
C VAL A 12 -8.29 5.12 -3.04
N LEU A 13 -9.20 5.75 -2.28
CA LEU A 13 -9.52 5.34 -0.92
C LEU A 13 -9.98 3.88 -0.85
N LYS A 14 -10.93 3.51 -1.70
CA LYS A 14 -11.42 2.13 -1.77
C LYS A 14 -10.31 1.15 -2.17
N PHE A 15 -9.52 1.50 -3.18
CA PHE A 15 -8.39 0.70 -3.63
C PHE A 15 -7.37 0.45 -2.51
N VAL A 16 -7.05 1.46 -1.70
CA VAL A 16 -6.10 1.31 -0.58
C VAL A 16 -6.67 0.40 0.51
N GLN A 17 -7.95 0.50 0.82
CA GLN A 17 -8.61 -0.43 1.76
C GLN A 17 -8.54 -1.87 1.24
N ASP A 18 -8.87 -2.07 -0.05
CA ASP A 18 -8.80 -3.38 -0.70
C ASP A 18 -7.34 -3.90 -0.79
N PHE A 19 -6.35 -3.02 -0.95
CA PHE A 19 -4.94 -3.35 -0.91
C PHE A 19 -4.53 -3.97 0.42
N PHE A 20 -4.90 -3.36 1.55
CA PHE A 20 -4.59 -3.91 2.88
C PHE A 20 -5.32 -5.22 3.14
N ILE A 21 -6.58 -5.36 2.68
CA ILE A 21 -7.30 -6.64 2.73
C ILE A 21 -6.55 -7.72 1.93
N SER A 22 -6.03 -7.38 0.75
CA SER A 22 -5.23 -8.28 -0.06
C SER A 22 -3.90 -8.63 0.61
N TYR A 23 -3.26 -7.65 1.24
CA TYR A 23 -2.01 -7.83 1.97
C TYR A 23 -2.18 -8.75 3.19
N ASP A 24 -3.33 -8.75 3.84
CA ASP A 24 -3.59 -9.64 4.97
C ASP A 24 -4.09 -11.03 4.53
N LYS A 25 -5.05 -11.07 3.59
CA LYS A 25 -5.82 -12.29 3.29
C LYS A 25 -5.47 -12.94 1.96
N ASN A 26 -5.10 -12.15 0.95
CA ASN A 26 -4.86 -12.61 -0.43
C ASN A 26 -3.40 -12.44 -0.86
N ARG A 27 -2.47 -12.67 0.07
CA ARG A 27 -1.02 -12.45 -0.08
C ARG A 27 -0.40 -13.02 -1.34
N HIS A 28 -0.88 -14.18 -1.78
CA HIS A 28 -0.42 -14.87 -2.97
C HIS A 28 -0.61 -14.07 -4.28
N ILE A 29 -1.61 -13.19 -4.35
CA ILE A 29 -1.87 -12.32 -5.51
C ILE A 29 -1.47 -10.86 -5.30
N LEU A 30 -0.93 -10.47 -4.13
CA LEU A 30 -0.60 -9.08 -3.82
C LEU A 30 0.33 -8.44 -4.86
N HIS A 31 1.29 -9.22 -5.38
CA HIS A 31 2.24 -8.80 -6.40
C HIS A 31 1.56 -8.27 -7.68
N THR A 32 0.35 -8.74 -8.00
CA THR A 32 -0.41 -8.32 -9.20
C THR A 32 -0.93 -6.88 -9.11
N LEU A 33 -0.94 -6.29 -7.90
CA LEU A 33 -1.31 -4.88 -7.70
C LEU A 33 -0.16 -3.93 -8.04
N PHE A 34 1.04 -4.45 -8.28
CA PHE A 34 2.24 -3.69 -8.62
C PHE A 34 2.53 -3.78 -10.13
N PRO A 35 3.19 -2.78 -10.73
CA PRO A 35 3.83 -2.98 -12.03
C PRO A 35 5.00 -3.97 -11.90
N GLU A 36 5.52 -4.46 -13.02
CA GLU A 36 6.60 -5.48 -13.05
C GLU A 36 7.87 -5.04 -12.31
N ASP A 37 8.12 -3.73 -12.25
CA ASP A 37 9.24 -3.07 -11.56
C ASP A 37 8.84 -2.39 -10.23
N GLY A 38 7.60 -2.63 -9.76
CA GLY A 38 7.08 -2.04 -8.54
C GLY A 38 7.86 -2.44 -7.29
N THR A 39 7.78 -1.60 -6.26
CA THR A 39 8.57 -1.78 -5.03
C THR A 39 7.68 -1.97 -3.81
N PHE A 40 8.07 -2.95 -2.99
CA PHE A 40 7.43 -3.22 -1.70
C PHE A 40 8.52 -3.17 -0.62
N ILE A 41 8.36 -2.27 0.34
CA ILE A 41 9.32 -2.04 1.41
C ILE A 41 8.61 -2.23 2.73
N VAL A 42 9.10 -3.14 3.55
CA VAL A 42 8.50 -3.47 4.86
C VAL A 42 9.60 -3.72 5.87
N LEU A 43 9.52 -3.02 7.00
CA LEU A 43 10.53 -3.08 8.07
C LEU A 43 11.96 -2.81 7.56
N GLY A 44 12.11 -2.07 6.46
CA GLY A 44 13.39 -1.74 5.83
C GLY A 44 13.90 -2.76 4.81
N ASN A 45 13.20 -3.88 4.62
CA ASN A 45 13.52 -4.84 3.57
C ASN A 45 12.81 -4.43 2.28
N ARG A 46 13.58 -4.23 1.20
CA ARG A 46 13.07 -3.85 -0.12
C ARG A 46 12.95 -5.07 -1.01
N MET A 47 11.77 -5.27 -1.58
CA MET A 47 11.50 -6.19 -2.67
C MET A 47 11.15 -5.40 -3.92
N THR A 48 11.68 -5.81 -5.07
CA THR A 48 11.44 -5.15 -6.36
C THR A 48 10.95 -6.18 -7.36
N GLY A 49 9.83 -5.88 -7.98
CA GLY A 49 9.16 -6.70 -8.99
C GLY A 49 8.41 -7.91 -8.44
N HIS A 50 7.59 -8.50 -9.32
CA HIS A 50 6.58 -9.49 -8.94
C HIS A 50 7.15 -10.71 -8.22
N SER A 51 8.24 -11.29 -8.74
CA SER A 51 8.85 -12.49 -8.17
C SER A 51 9.34 -12.27 -6.73
N ALA A 52 10.02 -11.16 -6.46
CA ALA A 52 10.53 -10.85 -5.14
C ALA A 52 9.40 -10.55 -4.14
N ILE A 53 8.36 -9.81 -4.58
CA ILE A 53 7.19 -9.51 -3.76
C ILE A 53 6.43 -10.80 -3.42
N GLN A 54 6.18 -11.65 -4.42
CA GLN A 54 5.50 -12.94 -4.22
C GLN A 54 6.28 -13.84 -3.25
N GLN A 55 7.59 -13.95 -3.40
CA GLN A 55 8.43 -14.74 -2.50
C GLN A 55 8.40 -14.20 -1.06
N ALA A 56 8.43 -12.88 -0.89
CA ALA A 56 8.32 -12.26 0.43
C ALA A 56 6.95 -12.56 1.07
N MET A 57 5.87 -12.50 0.31
CA MET A 57 4.52 -12.82 0.81
C MET A 57 4.37 -14.27 1.30
N LEU A 58 5.16 -15.20 0.77
CA LEU A 58 5.20 -16.61 1.21
C LEU A 58 6.04 -16.83 2.47
N THR A 59 7.00 -15.95 2.76
CA THR A 59 8.02 -16.15 3.80
C THR A 59 7.83 -15.26 5.02
N MET A 60 7.24 -14.08 4.84
CA MET A 60 6.95 -13.16 5.93
C MET A 60 5.80 -13.64 6.80
N ALA A 61 5.83 -13.26 8.08
CA ALA A 61 4.69 -13.42 8.99
C ALA A 61 3.41 -12.86 8.37
N THR A 62 2.27 -13.51 8.63
CA THR A 62 0.96 -12.95 8.26
C THR A 62 0.70 -11.68 9.05
N THR A 63 -0.13 -10.81 8.53
CA THR A 63 -0.50 -9.55 9.19
C THR A 63 -2.00 -9.42 9.29
N THR A 64 -2.47 -8.59 10.20
CA THR A 64 -3.84 -8.06 10.22
C THR A 64 -3.78 -6.59 10.52
N HIS A 65 -4.13 -5.77 9.53
CA HIS A 65 -4.09 -4.32 9.63
C HIS A 65 -5.46 -3.76 10.00
N LYS A 66 -5.44 -2.76 10.88
CA LYS A 66 -6.56 -1.90 11.18
C LYS A 66 -6.17 -0.47 10.81
N LEU A 67 -6.76 0.05 9.73
CA LEU A 67 -6.54 1.42 9.28
C LEU A 67 -7.28 2.41 10.20
N ASN A 68 -6.54 3.34 10.81
CA ASN A 68 -7.11 4.39 11.66
C ASN A 68 -7.18 5.74 10.92
N SER A 69 -6.26 5.99 10.00
CA SER A 69 -6.26 7.19 9.15
C SER A 69 -5.74 6.90 7.75
N ILE A 70 -6.34 7.56 6.75
CA ILE A 70 -5.90 7.57 5.36
C ILE A 70 -5.93 9.02 4.88
N ASP A 71 -4.78 9.55 4.45
CA ASP A 71 -4.66 10.85 3.80
C ASP A 71 -4.22 10.66 2.35
N ILE A 72 -4.87 11.36 1.41
CA ILE A 72 -4.67 11.18 -0.04
C ILE A 72 -4.30 12.53 -0.64
N GLN A 73 -3.17 12.58 -1.32
CA GLN A 73 -2.66 13.78 -1.98
C GLN A 73 -2.44 13.50 -3.47
N SER A 74 -3.05 14.31 -4.34
CA SER A 74 -2.75 14.26 -5.77
C SER A 74 -1.36 14.85 -6.02
N LEU A 75 -0.53 14.14 -6.77
CA LEU A 75 0.80 14.60 -7.13
C LEU A 75 0.75 15.29 -8.49
N THR A 76 1.16 16.57 -8.50
CA THR A 76 1.29 17.33 -9.75
C THR A 76 2.66 17.04 -10.36
N MET A 77 2.68 16.22 -11.40
CA MET A 77 3.90 15.83 -12.11
C MET A 77 3.66 15.66 -13.61
N ALA A 78 4.73 15.77 -14.39
CA ALA A 78 4.69 15.55 -15.83
C ALA A 78 4.58 14.05 -16.13
N LEU A 79 3.34 13.57 -16.24
CA LEU A 79 3.02 12.19 -16.61
C LEU A 79 2.42 12.14 -18.01
N PRO A 80 2.42 10.96 -18.66
CA PRO A 80 1.67 10.75 -19.89
C PRO A 80 0.19 11.10 -19.72
N ASP A 81 -0.47 11.46 -20.82
CA ASP A 81 -1.90 11.78 -20.82
C ASP A 81 -2.73 10.65 -20.20
N ASN A 82 -3.73 11.02 -19.39
CA ASN A 82 -4.62 10.11 -18.65
C ASN A 82 -3.98 9.28 -17.53
N VAL A 83 -2.74 9.59 -17.15
CA VAL A 83 -2.12 9.05 -15.94
C VAL A 83 -2.19 10.10 -14.84
N SER A 84 -2.82 9.75 -13.72
CA SER A 84 -2.81 10.53 -12.49
C SER A 84 -2.12 9.73 -11.39
N MET A 85 -1.35 10.43 -10.55
CA MET A 85 -0.62 9.82 -9.44
C MET A 85 -1.04 10.44 -8.12
N TYR A 86 -1.09 9.60 -7.10
CA TYR A 86 -1.51 9.94 -5.75
C TYR A 86 -0.50 9.39 -4.76
N GLN A 87 -0.16 10.21 -3.77
CA GLN A 87 0.49 9.74 -2.55
C GLN A 87 -0.60 9.46 -1.51
N VAL A 88 -0.55 8.28 -0.91
CA VAL A 88 -1.45 7.90 0.17
C VAL A 88 -0.64 7.62 1.42
N LEU A 89 -0.99 8.31 2.51
CA LEU A 89 -0.42 8.08 3.83
C LEU A 89 -1.46 7.34 4.67
N CYS A 90 -1.08 6.16 5.16
CA CYS A 90 -1.89 5.36 6.06
C CYS A 90 -1.23 5.29 7.43
N ALA A 91 -2.04 5.31 8.48
CA ALA A 91 -1.60 4.95 9.81
C ALA A 91 -2.66 4.12 10.51
N GLY A 92 -2.22 3.29 11.44
CA GLY A 92 -3.10 2.37 12.11
C GLY A 92 -2.34 1.42 13.00
N ASP A 93 -2.97 0.27 13.22
CA ASP A 93 -2.46 -0.80 14.06
C ASP A 93 -2.26 -2.07 13.21
N VAL A 94 -1.21 -2.83 13.50
CA VAL A 94 -0.91 -4.11 12.85
C VAL A 94 -0.61 -5.18 13.88
N GLU A 95 -1.21 -6.35 13.68
CA GLU A 95 -0.90 -7.58 14.41
C GLU A 95 -0.12 -8.51 13.47
N PHE A 96 0.99 -9.06 13.96
CA PHE A 96 1.78 -10.06 13.23
C PHE A 96 1.39 -11.47 13.68
N GLY A 97 1.33 -12.41 12.73
CA GLY A 97 1.01 -13.81 13.00
C GLY A 97 1.96 -14.40 14.03
N GLY A 98 1.43 -14.77 15.20
CA GLY A 98 2.19 -15.32 16.32
C GLY A 98 2.72 -14.29 17.31
N ASP A 99 2.52 -12.99 17.08
CA ASP A 99 2.75 -11.93 18.06
C ASP A 99 1.45 -11.64 18.83
N THR A 100 1.55 -11.49 20.15
CA THR A 100 0.42 -11.11 21.02
C THR A 100 0.26 -9.60 21.15
N HIS A 101 1.17 -8.81 20.57
CA HIS A 101 1.18 -7.37 20.68
C HIS A 101 0.69 -6.70 19.41
N LEU A 102 -0.08 -5.63 19.62
CA LEU A 102 -0.48 -4.71 18.59
C LEU A 102 0.60 -3.64 18.41
N HIS A 103 1.02 -3.41 17.18
CA HIS A 103 2.02 -2.38 16.86
C HIS A 103 1.37 -1.25 16.08
N GLY A 104 1.71 -0.01 16.42
CA GLY A 104 1.36 1.11 15.55
C GLY A 104 2.14 0.99 14.24
N PHE A 105 1.56 1.40 13.12
CA PHE A 105 2.29 1.48 11.87
C PHE A 105 1.97 2.75 11.10
N THR A 106 2.89 3.11 10.21
CA THR A 106 2.65 4.07 9.13
C THR A 106 3.04 3.43 7.82
N ALA A 107 2.24 3.64 6.78
CA ALA A 107 2.55 3.21 5.43
C ALA A 107 2.39 4.37 4.44
N THR A 108 3.22 4.38 3.41
CA THR A 108 3.10 5.29 2.26
C THR A 108 2.92 4.47 1.00
N LEU A 109 1.90 4.81 0.21
CA LEU A 109 1.67 4.25 -1.12
C LEU A 109 1.83 5.34 -2.17
N LEU A 110 2.51 5.01 -3.26
CA LEU A 110 2.41 5.76 -4.52
C LEU A 110 1.53 4.97 -5.46
N VAL A 111 0.36 5.54 -5.77
CA VAL A 111 -0.69 4.89 -6.55
C VAL A 111 -0.88 5.67 -7.85
N TYR A 112 -1.02 4.98 -8.98
CA TYR A 112 -1.35 5.62 -10.25
C TYR A 112 -2.47 4.92 -10.98
N PHE A 113 -3.22 5.69 -11.77
CA PHE A 113 -4.15 5.18 -12.75
C PHE A 113 -3.40 4.86 -14.04
N GLN A 114 -3.24 3.58 -14.38
CA GLN A 114 -2.68 3.18 -15.69
C GLN A 114 -3.71 3.38 -16.82
N ARG A 115 -5.00 3.26 -16.47
CA ARG A 115 -6.20 3.52 -17.28
C ARG A 115 -7.28 4.07 -16.33
N PRO A 116 -8.38 4.66 -16.83
CA PRO A 116 -9.41 5.28 -15.98
C PRO A 116 -9.95 4.40 -14.83
N ASN A 117 -9.80 3.07 -14.93
CA ASN A 117 -10.33 2.10 -13.96
C ASN A 117 -9.30 1.10 -13.43
N VAL A 118 -8.00 1.27 -13.73
CA VAL A 118 -6.96 0.32 -13.28
C VAL A 118 -5.94 1.08 -12.45
N LEU A 119 -5.94 0.78 -11.15
CA LEU A 119 -5.04 1.34 -10.15
C LEU A 119 -3.93 0.35 -9.83
N ASN A 120 -2.71 0.87 -9.77
CA ASN A 120 -1.53 0.10 -9.41
C ASN A 120 -0.73 0.83 -8.33
N VAL A 121 -0.07 0.07 -7.47
CA VAL A 121 0.89 0.58 -6.48
C VAL A 121 2.29 0.55 -7.09
N VAL A 122 2.89 1.71 -7.34
CA VAL A 122 4.30 1.80 -7.80
C VAL A 122 5.25 1.47 -6.64
N SER A 123 4.93 2.01 -5.46
CA SER A 123 5.76 1.88 -4.28
C SER A 123 4.89 1.77 -3.05
N PHE A 124 5.18 0.79 -2.22
CA PHE A 124 4.63 0.62 -0.87
C PHE A 124 5.79 0.67 0.13
N ASN A 125 5.67 1.46 1.19
CA ASN A 125 6.65 1.51 2.27
C ASN A 125 5.95 1.54 3.62
N GLU A 126 6.13 0.48 4.40
CA GLU A 126 5.58 0.35 5.74
C GLU A 126 6.67 0.30 6.82
N ARG A 127 6.39 1.02 7.91
CA ARG A 127 7.19 1.04 9.12
C ARG A 127 6.31 0.83 10.34
N CYS A 128 6.72 -0.12 11.17
CA CYS A 128 6.10 -0.37 12.46
C CYS A 128 6.79 0.45 13.56
N GLN A 129 5.98 0.95 14.47
CA GLN A 129 6.35 1.59 15.71
C GLN A 129 6.45 0.49 16.76
N TRP A 130 7.65 -0.04 16.93
CA TRP A 130 7.89 -0.99 18.02
C TRP A 130 7.82 -0.23 19.35
N PRO A 131 7.17 -0.78 20.39
CA PRO A 131 7.31 -0.24 21.74
C PRO A 131 8.80 -0.16 22.06
N LYS A 132 9.22 0.90 22.77
CA LYS A 132 10.63 1.08 23.19
C LYS A 132 11.15 -0.26 23.70
N LEU A 133 12.24 -0.75 23.11
CA LEU A 133 13.08 -1.76 23.75
C LEU A 133 13.51 -1.15 25.09
N SER A 134 12.85 -1.57 26.17
CA SER A 134 13.19 -1.19 27.53
C SER A 134 14.56 -1.73 27.90
#